data_AF-A0A182BC10-F1
#
_entry.id   AF-A0A182BC10-F1
#
_cell.length_a   1.000
_cell.length_b   1.000
_cell.length_c   1.000
_cell.angle_alpha   90.00
_cell.angle_beta   90.00
_cell.angle_gamma   90.00
#
_symmetry.space_group_name_H-M   'P 1'
#
loop_
_entity.id
_entity.type
_entity.pdbx_description
1 polymer ?
#
loop_
_entity_poly.entity_id
_entity_poly.type
_entity_poly.pdbx_seq_one_letter_code
_entity_poly.pdbx_strand_id
1 'polypeptide(L)'
;MIGGIDRPDSGKIITNKTISWPVGLAGGFQGSLTGRENVKFVARLYAKQEELKEKIEFVEEFAELGKYFDMPIKTYSSGMRSRLGFGLSMAFKFDYYIVDEVTAVGDARFKEKCAQLFKERHKESSFLMVSHSLNSLKEFCDVAIVFKDDNAVSFHEDVQEGVAEYITEQNNY
;
A
#
# COMPACT_ATOMS: atom_id res chain seq x y z
N MET A 1 1.24 -0.33 13.84
CA MET A 1 0.12 -0.70 14.74
C MET A 1 -1.15 -1.10 13.99
N ILE A 2 -1.78 -0.22 13.20
CA ILE A 2 -3.04 -0.53 12.49
C ILE A 2 -2.93 -1.76 11.59
N GLY A 3 -1.82 -1.91 10.84
CA GLY A 3 -1.56 -3.10 10.02
C GLY A 3 -1.13 -4.36 10.79
N GLY A 4 -1.24 -4.38 12.13
CA GLY A 4 -0.99 -5.56 12.96
C GLY A 4 0.49 -5.95 13.17
N ILE A 5 1.44 -5.19 12.62
CA ILE A 5 2.90 -5.45 12.76
C ILE A 5 3.39 -5.21 14.20
N ASP A 6 2.74 -4.30 14.92
CA ASP A 6 3.15 -3.91 16.27
C ASP A 6 1.92 -3.65 17.16
N ARG A 7 2.10 -3.74 18.47
CA ARG A 7 1.02 -3.67 19.47
C ARG A 7 1.10 -2.37 20.28
N PRO A 8 -0.04 -1.76 20.64
CA PRO A 8 -0.05 -0.63 21.56
C PRO A 8 0.44 -1.05 22.94
N ASP A 9 1.18 -0.16 23.61
CA ASP A 9 1.49 -0.30 25.04
C ASP A 9 0.22 -0.14 25.91
N SER A 10 -0.74 0.66 25.45
CA SER A 10 -2.04 0.86 26.11
C SER A 10 -3.17 1.14 25.11
N GLY A 11 -4.41 0.82 25.49
CA GLY A 11 -5.57 0.89 24.58
C GLY A 11 -5.72 -0.35 23.70
N LYS A 12 -6.64 -0.29 22.72
CA LYS A 12 -6.96 -1.41 21.82
C LYS A 12 -7.31 -0.90 20.42
N ILE A 13 -6.89 -1.64 19.39
CA ILE A 13 -7.35 -1.46 18.01
C ILE A 13 -8.41 -2.52 17.75
N ILE A 14 -9.63 -2.10 17.42
CA ILE A 14 -10.79 -2.98 17.23
C ILE A 14 -11.29 -2.80 15.80
N THR A 15 -11.35 -3.89 15.05
CA THR A 15 -11.88 -3.91 13.68
C THR A 15 -12.41 -5.30 13.36
N ASN A 16 -13.51 -5.39 12.61
CA ASN A 16 -14.00 -6.61 11.98
C ASN A 16 -13.68 -6.66 10.48
N LYS A 17 -12.84 -5.74 10.01
CA LYS A 17 -12.46 -5.54 8.62
C LYS A 17 -11.03 -5.99 8.37
N THR A 18 -10.77 -6.45 7.16
CA THR A 18 -9.44 -6.85 6.72
C THR A 18 -8.62 -5.61 6.36
N ILE A 19 -7.37 -5.56 6.85
CA ILE A 19 -6.45 -4.44 6.62
C ILE A 19 -5.20 -5.00 5.94
N SER A 20 -4.79 -4.39 4.83
CA SER A 20 -3.57 -4.79 4.13
C SER A 20 -2.32 -4.43 4.93
N TRP A 21 -1.20 -5.04 4.57
CA TRP A 21 0.12 -4.47 4.87
C TRP A 21 0.35 -3.18 4.06
N PRO A 22 1.36 -2.36 4.39
CA PRO A 22 1.71 -1.18 3.59
C PRO A 22 1.96 -1.55 2.13
N VAL A 23 1.19 -0.97 1.21
CA VAL A 23 1.26 -1.27 -0.21
C VAL A 23 2.66 -0.98 -0.74
N GLY A 24 3.25 -1.94 -1.46
CA GLY A 24 4.59 -1.79 -2.02
C GLY A 24 5.73 -2.13 -1.05
N LEU A 25 5.43 -2.54 0.19
CA LEU A 25 6.44 -3.00 1.13
C LEU A 25 7.14 -4.27 0.60
N ALA A 26 8.41 -4.11 0.23
CA ALA A 26 9.26 -5.21 -0.24
C ALA A 26 10.00 -5.94 0.90
N GLY A 27 9.86 -5.49 2.15
CA GLY A 27 10.61 -6.00 3.31
C GLY A 27 10.31 -7.45 3.68
N GLY A 28 9.19 -8.01 3.22
CA GLY A 28 8.81 -9.41 3.49
C GLY A 28 9.36 -10.43 2.49
N PHE A 29 10.09 -10.01 1.46
CA PHE A 29 10.58 -10.92 0.43
C PHE A 29 11.84 -11.67 0.85
N GLN A 30 11.86 -12.97 0.59
CA GLN A 30 13.05 -13.79 0.69
C GLN A 30 13.89 -13.64 -0.58
N GLY A 31 15.07 -13.03 -0.45
CA GLY A 31 15.93 -12.66 -1.58
C GLY A 31 16.50 -13.84 -2.38
N SER A 32 16.65 -15.02 -1.77
CA SER A 32 17.11 -16.23 -2.47
C SER A 32 16.02 -16.89 -3.31
N LEU A 33 14.75 -16.66 -2.98
CA LEU A 33 13.60 -17.17 -3.74
C LEU A 33 13.31 -16.27 -4.94
N THR A 34 12.70 -16.87 -5.96
CA THR A 34 12.20 -16.16 -7.14
C THR A 34 11.02 -15.24 -6.81
N GLY A 35 10.68 -14.32 -7.72
CA GLY A 35 9.46 -13.52 -7.63
C GLY A 35 8.21 -14.42 -7.50
N ARG A 36 8.10 -15.44 -8.36
CA ARG A 36 7.00 -16.41 -8.33
C ARG A 36 6.88 -17.14 -7.00
N GLU A 37 7.99 -17.60 -6.43
CA GLU A 37 7.99 -18.31 -5.16
C GLU A 37 7.59 -17.42 -3.98
N ASN A 38 8.05 -16.17 -3.97
CA ASN A 38 7.63 -15.19 -2.97
C ASN A 38 6.13 -14.89 -3.06
N VAL A 39 5.62 -14.66 -4.27
CA VAL A 39 4.18 -14.43 -4.50
C VAL A 39 3.36 -15.64 -4.04
N LYS A 40 3.79 -16.86 -4.44
CA LYS A 40 3.13 -18.11 -4.03
C LYS A 40 3.15 -18.29 -2.51
N PHE A 41 4.25 -17.94 -1.84
CA PHE A 41 4.35 -18.03 -0.39
C PHE A 41 3.33 -17.13 0.30
N VAL A 42 3.27 -15.85 -0.08
CA VAL A 42 2.30 -14.91 0.50
C VAL A 42 0.86 -15.31 0.15
N ALA A 43 0.60 -15.74 -1.08
CA ALA A 43 -0.72 -16.17 -1.51
C ALA A 43 -1.25 -17.35 -0.68
N ARG A 44 -0.39 -18.28 -0.24
CA ARG A 44 -0.79 -19.38 0.66
C ARG A 44 -1.22 -18.93 2.05
N LEU A 45 -0.82 -17.73 2.48
CA LEU A 45 -1.20 -17.18 3.78
C LEU A 45 -2.53 -16.42 3.72
N TYR A 46 -2.85 -15.82 2.57
CA TYR A 46 -3.96 -14.87 2.43
C TYR A 46 -5.05 -15.28 1.43
N ALA A 47 -4.86 -16.36 0.67
CA ALA A 47 -5.82 -16.86 -0.31
C ALA A 47 -6.05 -18.35 -0.16
N LYS A 48 -7.19 -18.81 -0.67
CA LYS A 48 -7.50 -20.24 -0.73
C LYS A 48 -6.64 -20.94 -1.78
N GLN A 49 -6.51 -22.25 -1.64
CA GLN A 49 -5.67 -23.06 -2.52
C GLN A 49 -6.07 -22.92 -4.00
N GLU A 50 -7.36 -22.83 -4.28
CA GLU A 50 -7.94 -22.64 -5.61
C GLU A 50 -7.66 -21.27 -6.23
N GLU A 51 -7.41 -20.24 -5.41
CA GLU A 51 -7.14 -18.87 -5.85
C GLU A 51 -5.64 -18.63 -6.15
N LEU A 52 -4.75 -19.51 -5.66
CA LEU A 52 -3.30 -19.33 -5.76
C LEU A 52 -2.82 -19.05 -7.19
N LYS A 53 -3.35 -19.79 -8.17
CA LYS A 53 -2.96 -19.64 -9.57
C LYS A 53 -3.32 -18.25 -10.10
N GLU A 54 -4.56 -17.81 -9.85
CA GLU A 54 -5.05 -16.49 -10.23
C GLU A 54 -4.19 -15.37 -9.61
N LYS A 55 -3.85 -15.48 -8.31
CA LYS A 55 -3.01 -14.48 -7.64
C LYS A 55 -1.60 -14.41 -8.24
N ILE A 56 -1.00 -15.55 -8.55
CA ILE A 56 0.33 -15.57 -9.17
C ILE A 56 0.31 -14.96 -10.57
N GLU A 57 -0.67 -15.34 -11.40
CA GLU A 57 -0.82 -14.83 -12.77
C GLU A 57 -1.08 -13.32 -12.78
N PHE A 58 -1.95 -12.84 -11.89
CA PHE A 58 -2.20 -11.41 -11.73
C PHE A 58 -0.92 -10.63 -11.42
N VAL A 59 -0.11 -11.10 -10.47
CA VAL A 59 1.12 -10.39 -10.08
C VAL A 59 2.16 -10.43 -11.19
N GLU A 60 2.30 -11.57 -11.87
CA GLU A 60 3.22 -11.74 -13.00
C GLU A 60 2.90 -10.75 -14.14
N GLU A 61 1.62 -10.66 -14.51
CA GLU A 61 1.15 -9.73 -15.53
C GLU A 61 1.26 -8.27 -15.08
N PHE A 62 0.83 -7.98 -13.85
CA PHE A 62 0.83 -6.61 -13.33
C PHE A 62 2.25 -6.06 -13.24
N ALA A 63 3.20 -6.82 -12.68
CA ALA A 63 4.55 -6.36 -12.42
C ALA A 63 5.43 -6.25 -13.68
N GLU A 64 5.01 -6.84 -14.80
CA GLU A 64 5.70 -6.88 -16.11
C GLU A 64 7.22 -7.12 -16.01
N LEU A 65 7.61 -8.06 -15.14
CA LEU A 65 9.02 -8.43 -14.93
C LEU A 65 9.54 -9.40 -16.00
N GLY A 66 8.64 -10.01 -16.79
CA GLY A 66 8.96 -11.02 -17.78
C GLY A 66 9.78 -12.16 -17.16
N LYS A 67 10.90 -12.52 -17.81
CA LYS A 67 11.78 -13.61 -17.34
C LYS A 67 12.35 -13.40 -15.94
N TYR A 68 12.42 -12.15 -15.46
CA TYR A 68 12.93 -11.89 -14.11
C TYR A 68 11.97 -12.40 -13.03
N PHE A 69 10.69 -12.59 -13.32
CA PHE A 69 9.73 -13.13 -12.34
C PHE A 69 10.17 -14.50 -11.78
N ASP A 70 10.86 -15.29 -12.60
CA ASP A 70 11.44 -16.59 -12.24
C ASP A 70 12.94 -16.52 -11.86
N MET A 71 13.47 -15.32 -11.57
CA MET A 71 14.82 -15.09 -11.06
C MET A 71 14.80 -14.70 -9.58
N PRO A 72 15.86 -15.03 -8.80
CA PRO A 72 15.96 -14.65 -7.40
C PRO A 72 15.79 -13.15 -7.17
N ILE A 73 14.96 -12.76 -6.19
CA ILE A 73 14.65 -11.35 -5.90
C ILE A 73 15.89 -10.52 -5.54
N LYS A 74 16.93 -11.13 -4.96
CA LYS A 74 18.20 -10.44 -4.67
C LYS A 74 18.87 -9.82 -5.90
N THR A 75 18.49 -10.24 -7.12
CA THR A 75 18.99 -9.69 -8.38
C THR A 75 18.19 -8.49 -8.88
N TYR A 76 17.06 -8.17 -8.25
CA TYR A 76 16.14 -7.14 -8.72
C TYR A 76 16.63 -5.74 -8.37
N SER A 77 16.43 -4.81 -9.31
CA SER A 77 16.50 -3.38 -9.00
C SER A 77 15.46 -2.98 -7.95
N SER A 78 15.60 -1.79 -7.36
CA SER A 78 14.58 -1.22 -6.47
C SER A 78 13.23 -1.12 -7.18
N GLY A 79 13.21 -0.60 -8.42
CA GLY A 79 12.00 -0.51 -9.23
C GLY A 79 11.30 -1.86 -9.42
N MET A 80 12.04 -2.91 -9.79
CA MET A 80 11.45 -4.25 -9.96
C MET A 80 10.86 -4.81 -8.66
N ARG A 81 11.56 -4.64 -7.53
CA ARG A 81 11.05 -5.06 -6.21
C ARG A 81 9.77 -4.34 -5.85
N SER A 82 9.72 -3.04 -6.09
CA SER A 82 8.56 -2.23 -5.76
C SER A 82 7.37 -2.53 -6.68
N ARG A 83 7.60 -2.81 -7.99
CA ARG A 83 6.56 -3.30 -8.92
C ARG A 83 5.97 -4.63 -8.46
N LEU A 84 6.83 -5.58 -8.04
CA LEU A 84 6.41 -6.87 -7.50
C LEU A 84 5.60 -6.70 -6.21
N GLY A 85 6.10 -5.91 -5.26
CA GLY A 85 5.45 -5.65 -3.97
C GLY A 85 4.08 -5.00 -4.13
N PHE A 86 3.96 -4.04 -5.05
CA PHE A 86 2.69 -3.40 -5.35
C PHE A 86 1.71 -4.40 -5.98
N GLY A 87 2.13 -5.13 -7.02
CA GLY A 87 1.28 -6.13 -7.67
C GLY A 87 0.79 -7.18 -6.68
N LEU A 88 1.68 -7.67 -5.81
CA LEU A 88 1.33 -8.61 -4.76
C LEU A 88 0.28 -8.05 -3.78
N SER A 89 0.43 -6.80 -3.36
CA SER A 89 -0.52 -6.14 -2.46
C SER A 89 -1.92 -6.05 -3.09
N MET A 90 -1.98 -5.73 -4.39
CA MET A 90 -3.23 -5.54 -5.12
C MET A 90 -3.90 -6.85 -5.59
N ALA A 91 -3.20 -7.98 -5.53
CA ALA A 91 -3.73 -9.29 -5.90
C ALA A 91 -4.85 -9.74 -4.95
N PHE A 92 -4.77 -9.35 -3.67
CA PHE A 92 -5.77 -9.67 -2.65
C PHE A 92 -6.77 -8.52 -2.53
N LYS A 93 -7.99 -8.84 -2.09
CA LYS A 93 -9.03 -7.85 -1.79
C LYS A 93 -9.09 -7.61 -0.28
N PHE A 94 -8.68 -6.42 0.17
CA PHE A 94 -8.83 -5.98 1.55
C PHE A 94 -9.96 -4.96 1.68
N ASP A 95 -10.56 -4.83 2.87
CA ASP A 95 -11.50 -3.74 3.15
C ASP A 95 -10.75 -2.40 3.22
N TYR A 96 -9.57 -2.38 3.85
CA TYR A 96 -8.69 -1.22 3.95
C TYR A 96 -7.29 -1.51 3.44
N TYR A 97 -6.75 -0.61 2.63
CA TYR A 97 -5.36 -0.64 2.22
C TYR A 97 -4.54 0.44 2.92
N ILE A 98 -3.41 0.06 3.50
CA ILE A 98 -2.45 1.01 4.07
C ILE A 98 -1.53 1.49 2.96
N VAL A 99 -1.46 2.80 2.78
CA VAL A 99 -0.66 3.43 1.73
C VAL A 99 0.28 4.41 2.39
N ASP A 100 1.56 4.04 2.40
CA ASP A 100 2.62 4.90 2.91
C ASP A 100 3.37 5.49 1.72
N GLU A 101 3.20 6.79 1.53
CA GLU A 101 3.48 7.57 0.32
C GLU A 101 2.73 7.10 -0.93
N VAL A 102 2.35 8.05 -1.78
CA VAL A 102 1.81 7.73 -3.10
C VAL A 102 2.95 7.27 -4.01
N THR A 103 3.28 6.00 -3.86
CA THR A 103 3.71 5.09 -4.91
C THR A 103 4.66 5.75 -5.91
N ALA A 104 5.84 6.15 -5.43
CA ALA A 104 7.00 6.47 -6.26
C ALA A 104 7.58 5.18 -6.89
N VAL A 105 6.73 4.36 -7.50
CA VAL A 105 7.07 3.05 -8.06
C VAL A 105 7.25 3.13 -9.56
N GLY A 106 8.47 2.86 -10.01
CA GLY A 106 8.78 2.67 -11.42
C GLY A 106 8.74 3.95 -12.26
N ASP A 107 8.75 3.77 -13.57
CA ASP A 107 8.64 4.83 -14.56
C ASP A 107 7.22 5.43 -14.62
N ALA A 108 7.07 6.53 -15.38
CA ALA A 108 5.81 7.25 -15.49
C ALA A 108 4.64 6.37 -16.00
N ARG A 109 4.92 5.44 -16.92
CA ARG A 109 3.91 4.52 -17.46
C ARG A 109 3.44 3.55 -16.38
N PHE A 110 4.35 3.02 -15.56
CA PHE A 110 3.96 2.14 -14.46
C PHE A 110 3.20 2.87 -13.36
N LYS A 111 3.57 4.13 -13.07
CA LYS A 111 2.82 4.97 -12.14
C LYS A 111 1.37 5.17 -12.58
N GLU A 112 1.13 5.43 -13.86
CA GLU A 112 -0.22 5.56 -14.41
C GLU A 112 -1.02 4.25 -14.26
N LYS A 113 -0.40 3.10 -14.55
CA LYS A 113 -0.99 1.78 -14.34
C LYS A 113 -1.36 1.53 -12.87
N CYS A 114 -0.47 1.88 -11.94
CA CYS A 114 -0.73 1.82 -10.50
C CYS A 114 -1.90 2.71 -10.10
N ALA A 115 -1.94 3.96 -10.59
CA ALA A 115 -2.99 4.92 -10.28
C ALA A 115 -4.36 4.46 -10.78
N GLN A 116 -4.42 3.89 -11.99
CA GLN A 116 -5.66 3.32 -12.53
C GLN A 116 -6.17 2.17 -11.65
N LEU A 117 -5.30 1.22 -11.31
CA LEU A 117 -5.66 0.10 -10.45
C LEU A 117 -6.08 0.58 -9.04
N PHE A 118 -5.42 1.61 -8.51
CA PHE A 118 -5.81 2.26 -7.26
C PHE A 118 -7.25 2.82 -7.32
N LYS A 119 -7.56 3.57 -8.38
CA LYS A 119 -8.89 4.17 -8.59
C LYS A 119 -9.96 3.11 -8.76
N GLU A 120 -9.65 2.00 -9.44
CA GLU A 120 -10.58 0.87 -9.55
C GLU A 120 -10.81 0.20 -8.20
N ARG A 121 -9.74 -0.01 -7.43
CA ARG A 121 -9.82 -0.58 -6.07
C ARG A 121 -10.60 0.32 -5.11
N HIS A 122 -10.50 1.64 -5.23
CA HIS A 122 -11.24 2.62 -4.41
C HIS A 122 -12.76 2.47 -4.48
N LYS A 123 -13.29 1.85 -5.54
CA LYS A 123 -14.73 1.62 -5.68
C LYS A 123 -15.26 0.55 -4.74
N GLU A 124 -14.38 -0.33 -4.25
CA GLU A 124 -14.74 -1.49 -3.43
C GLU A 124 -13.98 -1.57 -2.09
N SER A 125 -12.96 -0.72 -1.88
CA SER A 125 -12.10 -0.70 -0.70
C SER A 125 -11.75 0.72 -0.29
N SER A 126 -11.50 0.94 1.00
CA SER A 126 -11.03 2.22 1.53
C SER A 126 -9.50 2.25 1.65
N PHE A 127 -8.93 3.46 1.69
CA PHE A 127 -7.49 3.65 1.86
C PHE A 127 -7.18 4.43 3.14
N LEU A 128 -6.16 3.96 3.86
CA LEU A 128 -5.52 4.69 4.94
C LEU A 128 -4.18 5.19 4.40
N MET A 129 -4.18 6.45 3.95
CA MET A 129 -3.05 7.04 3.24
C MET A 129 -2.28 8.03 4.13
N VAL A 130 -0.96 7.93 4.10
CA VAL A 130 -0.01 8.89 4.66
C VAL A 130 0.89 9.35 3.51
N SER A 131 1.10 10.66 3.35
CA SER A 131 1.86 11.19 2.22
C SER A 131 2.36 12.61 2.50
N HIS A 132 3.54 12.95 1.98
CA HIS A 132 4.03 14.34 1.91
C HIS A 132 3.45 15.13 0.73
N SER A 133 2.84 14.44 -0.26
CA SER A 133 2.18 15.08 -1.39
C SER A 133 0.75 15.48 -1.01
N LEU A 134 0.56 16.75 -0.65
CA LEU A 134 -0.75 17.31 -0.33
C LEU A 134 -1.74 17.18 -1.50
N ASN A 135 -1.26 17.28 -2.74
CA ASN A 135 -2.10 17.10 -3.93
C ASN A 135 -2.63 15.67 -4.02
N SER A 136 -1.81 14.68 -3.71
CA SER A 136 -2.23 13.29 -3.75
C SER A 136 -3.21 12.96 -2.62
N LEU A 137 -3.01 13.53 -1.43
CA LEU A 137 -4.00 13.40 -0.34
C LEU A 137 -5.36 13.96 -0.77
N LYS A 138 -5.38 15.16 -1.38
CA LYS A 138 -6.61 15.77 -1.91
C LYS A 138 -7.26 14.98 -3.04
N GLU A 139 -6.48 14.25 -3.84
CA GLU A 139 -7.01 13.45 -4.95
C GLU A 139 -7.65 12.13 -4.46
N PHE A 140 -7.09 11.51 -3.41
CA PHE A 140 -7.41 10.13 -3.03
C PHE A 140 -8.09 9.97 -1.67
N CYS A 141 -8.20 11.01 -0.85
CA CYS A 141 -8.81 10.92 0.48
C CYS A 141 -10.04 11.82 0.55
N ASP A 142 -11.08 11.34 1.21
CA ASP A 142 -12.30 12.13 1.47
C ASP A 142 -12.18 12.90 2.79
N VAL A 143 -11.60 12.27 3.82
CA VAL A 143 -11.46 12.77 5.18
C VAL A 143 -9.98 12.89 5.57
N ALA A 144 -9.67 13.66 6.61
CA ALA A 144 -8.31 13.80 7.12
C ALA A 144 -8.24 13.66 8.65
N ILE A 145 -7.13 13.09 9.11
CA ILE A 145 -6.70 13.12 10.50
C ILE A 145 -5.37 13.86 10.54
N VAL A 146 -5.29 14.95 11.30
CA VAL A 146 -4.08 15.75 11.44
C VAL A 146 -3.49 15.51 12.82
N PHE A 147 -2.20 15.16 12.85
CA PHE A 147 -1.42 15.02 14.08
C PHE A 147 -0.66 16.31 14.32
N LYS A 148 -0.75 16.83 15.54
CA LYS A 148 -0.09 18.06 15.99
C LYS A 148 1.14 17.74 16.83
N ASP A 149 2.03 18.72 16.98
CA ASP A 149 3.29 18.56 17.74
C ASP A 149 3.09 18.24 19.22
N ASP A 150 1.96 18.66 19.80
CA ASP A 150 1.58 18.35 21.19
C ASP A 150 0.93 16.96 21.34
N ASN A 151 0.97 16.14 20.29
CA ASN A 151 0.27 14.86 20.14
C ASN A 151 -1.26 14.98 20.15
N ALA A 152 -1.81 16.19 20.02
CA ALA A 152 -3.24 16.33 19.76
C ALA A 152 -3.56 15.83 18.34
N VAL A 153 -4.80 15.37 18.19
CA VAL A 153 -5.31 14.85 16.92
C VAL A 153 -6.61 15.56 16.59
N SER A 154 -6.71 16.12 15.39
CA SER A 154 -7.95 16.66 14.83
C SER A 154 -8.45 15.77 13.70
N PHE A 155 -9.78 15.64 13.60
CA PHE A 155 -10.45 14.92 12.53
C PHE A 155 -11.27 15.91 11.70
N HIS A 156 -11.17 15.78 10.39
CA HIS A 156 -11.85 16.60 9.40
C HIS A 156 -12.64 15.71 8.45
N GLU A 157 -13.92 16.04 8.26
CA GLU A 157 -14.79 15.34 7.30
C GLU A 157 -14.46 15.70 5.83
N ASP A 158 -13.70 16.77 5.61
CA ASP A 158 -13.15 17.15 4.31
C ASP A 158 -11.62 17.19 4.39
N VAL A 159 -10.96 16.40 3.54
CA VAL A 159 -9.49 16.39 3.41
C VAL A 159 -8.90 17.78 3.18
N GLN A 160 -9.63 18.68 2.49
CA GLN A 160 -9.14 20.02 2.20
C GLN A 160 -9.00 20.88 3.45
N GLU A 161 -9.92 20.74 4.40
CA GLU A 161 -9.88 21.44 5.69
C GLU A 161 -8.69 20.95 6.52
N GLY A 162 -8.50 19.62 6.60
CA GLY A 162 -7.34 19.05 7.30
C GLY A 162 -6.01 19.46 6.68
N VAL A 163 -5.92 19.52 5.34
CA VAL A 163 -4.70 20.01 4.67
C VAL A 163 -4.47 21.50 4.94
N ALA A 164 -5.52 22.32 4.98
CA ALA A 164 -5.40 23.74 5.31
C ALA A 164 -4.86 23.92 6.75
N GLU A 165 -5.40 23.19 7.72
CA GLU A 165 -4.91 23.19 9.10
C GLU A 165 -3.42 22.81 9.17
N TYR A 166 -3.03 21.70 8.52
CA TYR A 166 -1.64 21.24 8.49
C TYR A 166 -0.68 22.31 7.94
N ILE A 167 -1.05 23.00 6.86
CA ILE A 167 -0.23 24.08 6.27
C ILE A 167 -0.14 25.27 7.24
N THR A 168 -1.23 25.65 7.89
CA THR A 168 -1.22 26.78 8.84
C THR A 168 -0.31 26.48 10.04
N GLU A 169 -0.35 25.26 10.57
CA GLU A 169 0.52 24.87 11.68
C GLU A 169 1.99 24.87 11.27
N GLN A 170 2.34 24.36 10.08
CA GLN A 170 3.73 24.38 9.59
C GLN A 170 4.30 25.80 9.42
N ASN A 171 3.47 26.78 9.08
CA ASN A 171 3.92 28.17 8.88
C ASN A 171 4.03 28.97 10.19
N ASN A 172 3.56 28.43 11.32
CA ASN A 172 3.66 29.07 12.63
C ASN A 172 4.99 28.75 13.36
N TYR A 173 5.88 27.99 12.72
CA TYR A 173 7.23 27.65 13.15
C TYR A 173 8.27 28.17 12.15
#